data_AF-A0A2H0TKV4-F1
#
_entry.id   AF-A0A2H0TKV4-F1
#
_cell.length_a   1.000
_cell.length_b   1.000
_cell.length_c   1.000
_cell.angle_alpha   90.00
_cell.angle_beta   90.00
_cell.angle_gamma   90.00
#
_symmetry.space_group_name_H-M   'P 1'
#
loop_
_entity.id
_entity.type
_entity.pdbx_description
1 polymer ?
#
loop_
_entity_poly.entity_id
_entity_poly.type
_entity_poly.pdbx_seq_one_letter_code
_entity_poly.pdbx_strand_id
1 'polypeptide(L)' 'MKDFDGIIVPGGFGSRGMAGKIKAIEFCRKQKIPYLGLCLGMQLAVVEFARNVCG' A
#
# COMPACT_ATOMS: atom_id res chain seq x y z
N MET A 1 -9.19 6.64 -7.45
CA MET A 1 -8.04 5.76 -7.77
C MET A 1 -8.35 4.75 -8.88
N LYS A 2 -9.61 4.57 -9.32
CA LYS A 2 -9.95 3.59 -10.37
C LYS A 2 -9.54 4.00 -11.78
N ASP A 3 -9.20 5.26 -11.99
CA ASP A 3 -8.84 5.81 -13.29
C ASP A 3 -7.32 5.75 -13.58
N PHE A 4 -6.55 5.09 -12.71
CA PHE A 4 -5.11 4.92 -12.87
C PHE A 4 -4.77 3.45 -13.15
N ASP A 5 -3.85 3.23 -14.09
CA ASP A 5 -3.37 1.89 -14.47
C ASP A 5 -2.43 1.27 -13.43
N GLY A 6 -1.94 2.06 -12.48
CA GLY A 6 -1.10 1.58 -11.39
C GLY A 6 -0.81 2.66 -10.36
N ILE A 7 -0.39 2.23 -9.16
CA ILE A 7 -0.07 3.10 -8.03
C ILE A 7 1.34 2.81 -7.54
N ILE A 8 2.14 3.87 -7.42
CA ILE A 8 3.47 3.82 -6.80
C ILE A 8 3.36 4.43 -5.41
N VAL A 9 3.70 3.64 -4.37
CA VAL A 9 3.83 4.17 -3.01
C VAL A 9 5.32 4.26 -2.66
N PRO A 10 5.87 5.48 -2.55
CA PRO A 10 7.29 5.66 -2.26
C PRO A 10 7.60 5.36 -0.79
N GLY A 11 8.89 5.45 -0.46
CA GLY A 11 9.34 5.56 0.93
C GLY A 11 8.75 6.81 1.63
N GLY A 12 8.98 6.91 2.93
CA GLY A 12 8.60 8.09 3.70
C GLY A 12 9.11 7.96 5.12
N PHE A 13 10.05 8.79 5.52
CA PHE A 13 10.66 8.69 6.86
C PHE A 13 9.75 9.33 7.91
N GLY A 14 9.69 8.72 9.10
CA GLY A 14 8.86 9.16 10.22
C GLY A 14 7.49 8.48 10.31
N SER A 15 6.71 8.85 11.32
CA SER A 15 5.44 8.19 11.66
C SER A 15 4.22 8.74 10.92
N ARG A 16 4.34 9.92 10.29
CA ARG A 16 3.22 10.60 9.63
C ARG A 16 2.90 9.95 8.28
N GLY A 17 1.62 9.72 8.00
CA GLY A 17 1.14 9.26 6.69
C GLY A 17 1.12 7.73 6.49
N MET A 18 1.56 6.95 7.48
CA MET A 18 1.57 5.48 7.43
C MET A 18 0.17 4.89 7.21
N ALA A 19 -0.84 5.36 7.95
CA ALA A 19 -2.21 4.88 7.84
C ALA A 19 -2.82 5.17 6.45
N GLY A 20 -2.48 6.31 5.84
CA GLY A 20 -2.92 6.64 4.49
C GLY A 20 -2.32 5.70 3.44
N LYS A 21 -1.02 5.39 3.58
CA LYS A 21 -0.34 4.43 2.70
C LYS A 21 -0.93 3.02 2.82
N ILE A 22 -1.22 2.55 4.04
CA ILE A 22 -1.88 1.25 4.26
C ILE A 22 -3.26 1.20 3.58
N LYS A 23 -4.08 2.25 3.72
CA LYS A 23 -5.39 2.33 3.03
C LYS A 23 -5.25 2.30 1.50
N ALA A 24 -4.23 2.97 0.95
CA ALA A 24 -3.97 2.94 -0.48
C ALA A 24 -3.58 1.53 -0.96
N ILE A 25 -2.72 0.83 -0.20
CA ILE A 25 -2.33 -0.55 -0.49
C ILE A 25 -3.54 -1.47 -0.48
N GLU A 26 -4.37 -1.40 0.57
CA GLU A 26 -5.58 -2.21 0.71
C GLU A 26 -6.53 -1.99 -0.47
N PHE A 27 -6.71 -0.73 -0.88
CA PHE A 27 -7.52 -0.38 -2.04
C PHE A 27 -6.97 -1.03 -3.33
N CYS A 28 -5.66 -0.91 -3.57
CA CYS A 28 -5.02 -1.49 -4.75
C CYS A 28 -5.20 -3.02 -4.78
N ARG A 29 -4.94 -3.70 -3.65
CA ARG A 29 -5.09 -5.15 -3.53
C ARG A 29 -6.53 -5.61 -3.78
N LYS A 30 -7.51 -4.98 -3.14
CA LYS A 30 -8.94 -5.34 -3.29
C LYS A 30 -9.47 -5.07 -4.69
N GLN A 31 -8.99 -4.01 -5.35
CA GLN A 31 -9.42 -3.64 -6.70
C GLN A 31 -8.54 -4.25 -7.80
N LYS A 32 -7.53 -5.06 -7.45
CA LYS A 32 -6.56 -5.66 -8.39
C LYS A 32 -5.85 -4.62 -9.27
N ILE A 33 -5.57 -3.45 -8.71
CA ILE A 33 -4.81 -2.39 -9.39
C ILE A 33 -3.31 -2.67 -9.19
N PRO A 34 -2.49 -2.62 -10.26
CA PRO A 34 -1.04 -2.78 -10.16
C PRO A 34 -0.43 -1.82 -9.12
N TYR A 35 0.43 -2.36 -8.28
CA TYR A 35 1.04 -1.65 -7.16
C TYR A 35 2.55 -1.85 -7.15
N LEU A 36 3.31 -0.76 -6.98
CA LEU A 36 4.75 -0.79 -6.74
C LEU A 36 5.07 -0.05 -5.43
N GLY A 37 5.50 -0.81 -4.42
CA GLY A 37 5.95 -0.27 -3.14
C GLY A 37 7.47 -0.10 -3.12
N LEU A 38 7.97 1.12 -2.86
CA LEU A 38 9.41 1.38 -2.75
C LEU A 38 9.83 1.47 -1.29
N CYS A 39 10.84 0.67 -0.90
CA CYS A 39 11.39 0.65 0.46
C CYS A 39 10.28 0.49 1.52
N LEU A 40 9.97 1.54 2.28
CA LEU A 40 8.88 1.53 3.25
C LEU A 40 7.51 1.21 2.63
N GLY A 41 7.26 1.58 1.37
CA GLY A 41 6.05 1.19 0.66
C GLY A 41 5.87 -0.32 0.62
N MET A 42 6.93 -1.06 0.27
CA MET A 42 6.91 -2.53 0.26
C MET A 42 6.69 -3.11 1.67
N GLN A 43 7.36 -2.56 2.69
CA GLN A 43 7.19 -3.01 4.07
C GLN A 43 5.75 -2.83 4.54
N LEU A 44 5.13 -1.70 4.22
CA LEU A 44 3.73 -1.43 4.53
C LEU A 44 2.77 -2.34 3.76
N ALA A 45 3.16 -2.81 2.56
CA ALA A 45 2.36 -3.77 1.81
C ALA A 45 2.30 -5.14 2.50
N VAL A 46 3.44 -5.61 3.02
CA VAL A 46 3.50 -6.83 3.84
C VAL A 46 2.64 -6.67 5.10
N VAL A 47 2.72 -5.52 5.77
CA VAL A 47 1.91 -5.23 6.97
C VAL A 47 0.40 -5.22 6.67
N GLU A 48 -0.02 -4.60 5.56
CA GLU A 48 -1.42 -4.60 5.15
C GLU A 48 -1.91 -6.03 4.87
N PHE A 49 -1.13 -6.83 4.15
CA PHE A 49 -1.50 -8.20 3.81
C PHE A 49 -1.58 -9.09 5.05
N ALA A 50 -0.60 -9.02 5.95
CA ALA A 50 -0.59 -9.78 7.19
C ALA A 50 -1.83 -9.49 8.05
N ARG A 51 -2.25 -8.21 8.13
CA ARG A 51 -3.41 -7.78 8.94
C ARG A 51 -4.76 -8.18 8.34
N ASN A 52 -4.89 -8.21 7.02
CA ASN A 52 -6.17 -8.33 6.34
C ASN A 52 -6.40 -9.65 5.60
N VAL A 53 -5.36 -10.48 5.45
CA VAL A 53 -5.43 -11.74 4.70
C VAL A 53 -4.92 -12.92 5.52
N CYS A 54 -3.80 -12.79 6.23
CA CYS A 54 -3.21 -13.88 7.00
C CYS A 54 -3.75 -14.03 8.43
N GLY A 55 -4.68 -13.17 8.85
CA GLY A 55 -5.27 -13.16 10.19
C GLY A 55 -6.07 -14.42 10.50
#